data_AF-A0A5E4CWE7-F1
#
_entry.id   AF-A0A5E4CWE7-F1
#
_cell.length_a   1.000
_cell.length_b   1.000
_cell.length_c   1.000
_cell.angle_alpha   90.00
_cell.angle_beta   90.00
_cell.angle_gamma   90.00
#
_symmetry.space_group_name_H-M   'P 1'
#
loop_
_entity.id
_entity.type
_entity.pdbx_description
1 polymer ?
#
loop_
_entity_poly.entity_id
_entity_poly.type
_entity_poly.pdbx_seq_one_letter_code
_entity_poly.pdbx_strand_id
1 'polypeptide(L)' 'NINKVVNKYIVQGVSKPVPSMLFMDEVHMLDIEGFTSLHRALESSIAPIVIFLPPTEATVLSG' A
#
# COMPACT_ATOMS: atom_id res chain seq x y z
N ASN A 1 6.34 14.24 -17.19
CA ASN A 1 6.47 13.30 -16.06
C ASN A 1 5.71 13.86 -14.87
N ILE A 2 4.53 13.32 -14.57
CA ILE A 2 3.60 13.85 -13.55
C ILE A 2 4.26 13.92 -12.16
N ASN A 3 5.12 12.94 -11.85
CA ASN A 3 5.84 12.84 -10.58
C ASN A 3 6.74 14.05 -10.28
N LYS A 4 7.33 14.67 -11.32
CA LYS A 4 8.15 15.88 -11.15
C LYS A 4 7.31 17.09 -10.74
N VAL A 5 6.10 17.18 -11.28
CA VAL A 5 5.17 18.28 -11.00
C VAL A 5 4.60 18.13 -9.59
N VAL A 6 4.18 16.91 -9.22
CA VAL A 6 3.71 16.59 -7.86
C VAL A 6 4.80 16.88 -6.82
N ASN A 7 6.03 16.42 -7.04
CA ASN A 7 7.15 16.70 -6.13
C ASN A 7 7.44 18.20 -6.00
N LYS A 8 7.32 18.98 -7.08
CA LYS A 8 7.49 20.43 -7.03
C LYS A 8 6.45 21.07 -6.09
N TYR A 9 5.19 20.67 -6.17
CA TYR A 9 4.14 21.19 -5.27
C TYR A 9 4.34 20.78 -3.81
N ILE A 10 4.90 19.60 -3.56
CA ILE A 10 5.26 19.14 -2.22
C ILE A 10 6.40 20.00 -1.65
N VAL A 11 7.48 20.20 -2.40
CA VAL A 11 8.65 21.01 -1.97
C VAL A 11 8.28 22.49 -1.78
N GLN A 12 7.38 23.02 -2.59
CA GLN A 12 6.89 24.40 -2.46
C GLN A 12 5.87 24.57 -1.31
N GLY A 13 5.51 23.50 -0.60
CA GLY A 13 4.56 23.53 0.51
C GLY A 13 3.09 23.73 0.10
N VAL A 14 2.80 23.64 -1.20
CA VAL A 14 1.44 23.81 -1.76
C VAL A 14 0.61 22.53 -1.58
N SER A 15 1.25 21.37 -1.55
CA SER A 15 0.62 20.07 -1.35
C SER A 15 1.32 19.29 -0.25
N LYS A 16 0.54 18.65 0.64
CA LYS A 16 1.06 17.68 1.60
C LYS A 16 0.64 16.28 1.15
N PRO A 17 1.57 15.32 0.99
CA PRO A 17 1.18 13.94 0.73
C PRO A 17 0.40 13.40 1.93
N VAL A 18 -0.79 12.86 1.68
CA VAL A 18 -1.61 12.19 2.69
C VAL A 18 -1.42 10.69 2.51
N PRO A 19 -0.99 9.96 3.56
CA PRO A 19 -0.93 8.50 3.48
C PRO A 19 -2.34 7.96 3.25
N SER A 20 -2.55 7.23 2.15
CA SER A 20 -3.80 6.49 1.93
C SER A 20 -3.73 5.13 2.62
N MET A 21 -4.89 4.50 2.85
CA MET A 21 -4.96 3.12 3.31
C MET A 21 -5.19 2.20 2.11
N LEU A 22 -4.47 1.08 2.07
CA LEU A 22 -4.63 0.03 1.07
C LEU A 22 -5.07 -1.24 1.78
N PHE A 23 -6.28 -1.71 1.48
CA PHE A 23 -6.79 -2.98 1.98
C PHE A 23 -6.52 -4.05 0.93
N MET A 24 -5.83 -5.12 1.35
CA MET A 24 -5.57 -6.30 0.53
C MET A 24 -6.35 -7.45 1.14
N ASP A 25 -7.41 -7.85 0.45
CA ASP A 25 -8.12 -9.09 0.74
C ASP A 25 -7.39 -10.26 0.06
N GLU A 26 -7.44 -11.44 0.68
CA GLU A 26 -6.91 -12.68 0.11
C GLU A 26 -5.41 -12.63 -0.30
N VAL A 27 -4.54 -12.08 0.56
CA VAL A 27 -3.09 -11.98 0.31
C VAL A 27 -2.40 -13.30 -0.08
N HIS A 28 -3.01 -14.44 0.25
CA HIS A 28 -2.54 -15.78 -0.14
C HIS A 28 -2.62 -16.03 -1.66
N MET A 29 -3.39 -15.23 -2.41
CA MET A 29 -3.43 -15.27 -3.88
C MET A 29 -2.28 -14.49 -4.54
N LEU A 30 -1.49 -13.75 -3.75
CA LEU A 30 -0.37 -12.97 -4.25
C LEU A 30 0.88 -13.86 -4.43
N ASP A 31 1.49 -13.80 -5.61
CA ASP A 31 2.74 -14.49 -5.89
C ASP A 31 3.98 -13.70 -5.41
N ILE A 32 5.15 -14.33 -5.53
CA ILE A 32 6.42 -13.76 -5.04
C ILE A 32 6.84 -12.48 -5.78
N GLU A 33 6.52 -12.38 -7.08
CA GLU A 33 6.81 -11.19 -7.88
C GLU A 33 5.91 -10.03 -7.48
N GLY A 34 4.64 -10.30 -7.21
CA GLY A 34 3.68 -9.37 -6.64
C GLY A 34 4.13 -8.83 -5.29
N PHE A 35 4.59 -9.70 -4.38
CA PHE A 35 5.17 -9.27 -3.09
C PHE A 35 6.40 -8.37 -3.28
N THR A 36 7.28 -8.72 -4.21
CA THR A 36 8.50 -7.93 -4.49
C THR A 36 8.15 -6.55 -5.04
N SER A 37 7.17 -6.48 -5.95
CA SER A 37 6.69 -5.21 -6.51
C SER A 37 5.99 -4.35 -5.46
N LEU A 38 5.16 -4.96 -4.61
CA LEU A 38 4.51 -4.29 -3.48
C LEU A 38 5.55 -3.76 -2.49
N HIS A 39 6.54 -4.57 -2.11
CA HIS A 39 7.60 -4.16 -1.21
C HIS A 39 8.35 -2.93 -1.73
N ARG A 40 8.73 -2.93 -3.01
CA ARG A 40 9.36 -1.77 -3.67
C ARG A 40 8.45 -0.54 -3.69
N ALA A 41 7.13 -0.71 -3.82
CA ALA A 41 6.18 0.40 -3.72
C ALA A 41 6.07 0.95 -2.29
N LEU A 42 6.22 0.09 -1.28
CA LEU A 42 6.18 0.46 0.14
C LEU A 42 7.46 1.13 0.66
N GLU A 43 8.60 0.96 -0.03
CA GLU A 43 9.83 1.70 0.27
C GLU A 43 9.72 3.21 -0.03
N SER A 44 8.68 3.64 -0.74
CA SER A 44 8.42 5.05 -1.01
C SER A 44 8.02 5.82 0.25
N SER A 45 8.57 7.02 0.43
CA SER A 45 8.22 7.93 1.54
C SER A 45 6.73 8.31 1.59
N ILE A 46 5.99 8.12 0.51
CA ILE A 46 4.56 8.42 0.39
C ILE A 46 3.71 7.15 0.24
N ALA A 47 4.25 6.00 0.63
CA ALA A 47 3.56 4.73 0.55
C ALA A 47 2.31 4.70 1.45
N PRO A 48 1.24 4.00 1.01
CA PRO A 48 0.05 3.80 1.84
C PRO A 48 0.33 2.84 3.00
N ILE A 49 -0.47 2.94 4.06
CA ILE A 49 -0.53 1.91 5.10
C ILE A 49 -1.28 0.71 4.52
N VAL A 50 -0.66 -0.46 4.52
CA VAL A 50 -1.26 -1.69 4.01
C VAL A 50 -1.87 -2.49 5.16
N ILE A 51 -3.14 -2.87 5.01
CA ILE A 51 -3.85 -3.74 5.93
C ILE A 51 -4.22 -5.02 5.18
N PHE A 52 -3.69 -6.14 5.65
CA PHE A 52 -4.04 -7.47 5.13
C PHE A 52 -5.27 -7.97 5.86
N LEU A 53 -6.29 -8.36 5.10
CA LEU A 53 -7.46 -9.01 5.65
C LEU A 53 -7.27 -10.53 5.56
N PRO A 54 -7.51 -11.28 6.65
CA PRO A 54 -7.54 -12.73 6.58
C PRO A 54 -8.77 -13.18 5.79
N PRO A 55 -8.72 -14.34 5.13
CA PRO A 55 -9.91 -14.91 4.51
C PRO A 55 -11.00 -15.12 5.56
N THR A 56 -12.24 -14.80 5.20
CA THR A 56 -13.42 -14.82 6.08
C THR A 56 -13.58 -16.13 6.86
N GLU A 57 -13.08 -17.25 6.33
CA GLU A 57 -13.16 -18.60 6.92
C GLU A 57 -12.20 -18.84 8.10
N ALA A 58 -11.14 -18.03 8.26
CA ALA A 58 -10.16 -18.23 9.34
C ALA A 58 -10.69 -17.92 10.76
N THR A 59 -11.94 -17.47 10.90
CA THR A 59 -12.55 -17.10 12.18
C THR A 59 -13.32 -18.24 12.87
N VAL A 60 -13.45 -19.44 12.28
CA VAL A 60 -14.25 -20.54 12.84
C VAL A 60 -13.47 -21.86 12.98
N LEU A 61 -12.35 -21.83 13.70
CA LEU A 61 -11.71 -23.03 14.26
C LEU A 61 -11.26 -22.79 15.70
N SER A 62 -12.20 -22.42 16.54
CA SER A 62 -12.09 -22.47 18.00
C SER A 62 -13.47 -22.75 18.59
N GLY A 63 -13.93 -23.99 18.42
CA GLY A 63 -15.13 -24.56 19.04
C GLY A 63 -14.95 -26.06 19.20
#